data_AF-A0A5N9CLR9-F1
#
_entry.id   AF-A0A5N9CLR9-F1
#
_cell.length_a   1.000
_cell.length_b   1.000
_cell.length_c   1.000
_cell.angle_alpha   90.00
_cell.angle_beta   90.00
_cell.angle_gamma   90.00
#
_symmetry.space_group_name_H-M   'P 1'
#
loop_
_entity.id
_entity.type
_entity.pdbx_description
1 polymer ?
#
loop_
_entity_poly.entity_id
_entity_poly.type
_entity_poly.pdbx_seq_one_letter_code
_entity_poly.pdbx_strand_id
1 'polypeptide(L)'
;MTKYNGKNRTIDCEPTLNDSQVLEFCKNGYLILENVVPNEINKKTIDYLNGKTPSNPEYIPDGLSEKDLDSIRHSNEPSTLILEKWFRENVIMNPILCGALRSLLGANFGIPVLISAH
;
A
#
# COMPACT_ATOMS: atom_id res chain seq x y z
N MET A 1 7.55 6.16 14.38
CA MET A 1 7.29 4.71 14.26
C MET A 1 5.85 4.52 13.82
N THR A 2 5.61 3.86 12.69
CA THR A 2 4.27 3.64 12.13
C THR A 2 3.52 2.58 12.95
N LYS A 3 2.33 2.92 13.47
CA LYS A 3 1.49 2.01 14.26
C LYS A 3 0.30 1.57 13.43
N TYR A 4 0.15 0.27 13.22
CA TYR A 4 -0.99 -0.30 12.49
C TYR A 4 -2.02 -0.87 13.46
N ASN A 5 -3.27 -0.46 13.30
CA ASN A 5 -4.41 -1.03 14.00
C ASN A 5 -5.14 -2.00 13.07
N GLY A 6 -4.91 -3.30 13.25
CA GLY A 6 -5.53 -4.36 12.44
C GLY A 6 -7.05 -4.45 12.56
N LYS A 7 -7.66 -3.97 13.67
CA LYS A 7 -9.11 -4.01 13.87
C LYS A 7 -9.84 -3.02 12.97
N ASN A 8 -9.31 -1.81 12.88
CA ASN A 8 -9.93 -0.72 12.11
C ASN A 8 -9.25 -0.50 10.75
N ARG A 9 -8.16 -1.23 10.47
CA ARG A 9 -7.33 -1.06 9.28
C ARG A 9 -6.80 0.38 9.12
N THR A 10 -6.43 0.98 10.24
CA THR A 10 -5.92 2.36 10.28
C THR A 10 -4.44 2.41 10.66
N ILE A 11 -3.78 3.48 10.25
CA ILE A 11 -2.39 3.78 10.58
C ILE A 11 -2.33 5.09 11.35
N ASP A 12 -1.46 5.12 12.36
CA ASP A 12 -1.06 6.35 13.02
C ASP A 12 0.46 6.50 13.08
N CYS A 13 0.94 7.71 12.85
CA CYS A 13 2.34 8.08 12.83
C CYS A 13 2.48 9.61 12.98
N GLU A 14 3.73 10.11 12.97
CA GLU A 14 3.98 11.55 12.93
C GLU A 14 3.75 12.11 11.51
N PRO A 15 3.23 13.34 11.39
CA PRO A 15 3.15 14.04 10.10
C PRO A 15 4.55 14.44 9.61
N THR A 16 4.76 14.44 8.30
CA THR A 16 6.08 14.77 7.70
C THR A 16 6.07 15.92 6.71
N LEU A 17 4.91 16.33 6.19
CA LEU A 17 4.81 17.51 5.32
C LEU A 17 4.76 18.79 6.14
N ASN A 18 5.47 19.82 5.65
CA ASN A 18 5.31 21.19 6.12
C ASN A 18 4.20 21.94 5.36
N ASP A 19 3.88 23.14 5.81
CA ASP A 19 2.80 23.98 5.25
C ASP A 19 2.93 24.20 3.74
N SER A 20 4.15 24.46 3.24
CA SER A 20 4.38 24.68 1.81
C SER A 20 4.08 23.42 0.98
N GLN A 21 4.48 22.25 1.46
CA GLN A 21 4.20 20.97 0.79
C GLN A 21 2.72 20.61 0.82
N VAL A 22 2.01 20.95 1.91
CA VAL A 22 0.55 20.79 1.98
C VAL A 22 -0.14 21.72 0.99
N LEU A 23 0.28 23.00 0.90
CA LEU A 23 -0.27 23.94 -0.07
C LEU A 23 0.01 23.53 -1.52
N GLU A 24 1.17 22.95 -1.79
CA GLU A 24 1.50 22.40 -3.11
C GLU A 24 0.57 21.24 -3.50
N PHE A 25 0.30 20.31 -2.57
CA PHE A 25 -0.71 19.27 -2.78
C PHE A 25 -2.09 19.88 -3.04
N CYS A 26 -2.53 20.85 -2.22
CA CYS A 26 -3.82 21.51 -2.42
C CYS A 26 -3.94 22.22 -3.77
N LYS A 27 -2.82 22.72 -4.32
CA LYS A 27 -2.79 23.38 -5.63
C LYS A 27 -2.78 22.38 -6.79
N ASN A 28 -1.99 21.31 -6.69
CA ASN A 28 -1.73 20.39 -7.80
C ASN A 28 -2.69 19.18 -7.82
N GLY A 29 -3.27 18.83 -6.66
CA GLY A 29 -4.13 17.67 -6.47
C GLY A 29 -3.41 16.33 -6.36
N TYR A 30 -2.07 16.32 -6.35
CA TYR A 30 -1.26 15.11 -6.23
C TYR A 30 0.07 15.38 -5.52
N LEU A 31 0.71 14.30 -5.06
CA LEU A 31 2.07 14.29 -4.51
C LEU A 31 2.88 13.21 -5.22
N ILE A 32 4.13 13.50 -5.59
CA ILE A 32 5.07 12.53 -6.14
C ILE A 32 6.12 12.23 -5.08
N LEU A 33 6.28 10.95 -4.76
CA LEU A 33 7.28 10.46 -3.81
C LEU A 33 8.31 9.61 -4.58
N GLU A 34 9.41 10.24 -5.00
CA GLU A 34 10.40 9.60 -5.85
C GLU A 34 11.27 8.62 -5.05
N ASN A 35 11.54 7.45 -5.65
CA ASN A 35 12.50 6.46 -5.14
C ASN A 35 12.24 5.99 -3.69
N VAL A 36 10.99 6.04 -3.23
CA VAL A 36 10.65 5.63 -1.85
C VAL A 36 10.50 4.12 -1.67
N VAL A 37 10.29 3.39 -2.77
CA VAL A 37 10.19 1.92 -2.75
C VAL A 37 11.53 1.31 -3.18
N PRO A 38 12.12 0.40 -2.38
CA PRO A 38 13.35 -0.28 -2.75
C PRO A 38 13.24 -1.04 -4.09
N ASN A 39 14.31 -1.03 -4.89
CA ASN A 39 14.34 -1.69 -6.19
C ASN A 39 14.00 -3.19 -6.14
N GLU A 40 14.42 -3.88 -5.08
CA GLU A 40 14.10 -5.30 -4.86
C GLU A 40 12.59 -5.54 -4.67
N ILE A 41 11.89 -4.62 -3.99
CA ILE A 41 10.44 -4.69 -3.79
C ILE A 41 9.72 -4.37 -5.08
N ASN A 42 10.16 -3.35 -5.82
CA ASN A 42 9.61 -3.04 -7.14
C ASN A 42 9.72 -4.22 -8.10
N LYS A 43 10.90 -4.85 -8.18
CA LYS A 43 11.12 -6.04 -9.00
C LYS A 43 10.23 -7.20 -8.54
N LYS A 44 10.12 -7.43 -7.23
CA LYS A 44 9.28 -8.48 -6.65
C LYS A 44 7.80 -8.26 -6.97
N THR A 45 7.31 -7.02 -6.97
CA THR A 45 5.94 -6.70 -7.40
C THR A 45 5.68 -7.12 -8.84
N ILE A 46 6.61 -6.82 -9.75
CA ILE A 46 6.49 -7.22 -11.16
C ILE A 46 6.55 -8.75 -11.31
N ASP A 47 7.47 -9.40 -10.62
CA ASP A 47 7.61 -10.87 -10.66
C ASP A 47 6.39 -11.56 -10.02
N TYR A 48 5.79 -10.97 -8.98
CA TYR A 48 4.51 -11.40 -8.43
C TYR A 48 3.39 -11.22 -9.44
N LEU A 49 3.20 -10.07 -10.06
CA LEU A 49 2.10 -9.90 -11.03
C LEU A 49 2.23 -10.83 -12.26
N ASN A 50 3.46 -11.23 -12.61
CA ASN A 50 3.74 -12.15 -13.71
C ASN A 50 3.73 -13.65 -13.33
N GLY A 51 3.28 -14.03 -12.13
CA GLY A 51 3.24 -15.45 -11.74
C GLY A 51 4.60 -16.07 -11.37
N LYS A 52 5.70 -15.32 -11.41
CA LYS A 52 7.08 -15.85 -11.20
C LYS A 52 7.42 -16.09 -9.74
N THR A 53 6.83 -15.31 -8.83
CA THR A 53 6.95 -15.49 -7.39
C THR A 53 5.69 -16.19 -6.87
N PRO A 54 5.76 -17.23 -6.03
CA PRO A 54 4.56 -17.83 -5.45
C PRO A 54 3.82 -16.82 -4.56
N SER A 55 2.49 -16.86 -4.56
CA SER A 55 1.72 -16.07 -3.59
C SER A 55 1.86 -16.67 -2.20
N ASN A 56 2.01 -15.81 -1.20
CA ASN A 56 2.10 -16.18 0.20
C ASN A 56 1.33 -15.13 1.05
N PRO A 57 0.00 -15.08 0.92
CA PRO A 57 -0.81 -14.12 1.67
C PRO A 57 -0.73 -14.45 3.16
N GLU A 58 -0.71 -13.43 4.02
CA GLU A 58 -0.69 -13.68 5.48
C GLU A 58 -1.98 -14.35 6.00
N TYR A 59 -3.08 -14.18 5.28
CA TYR A 59 -4.34 -14.83 5.53
C TYR A 59 -5.17 -14.86 4.25
N ILE A 60 -6.13 -15.77 4.19
CA ILE A 60 -7.14 -15.83 3.13
C ILE A 60 -8.42 -15.17 3.68
N PRO A 61 -8.98 -14.15 3.02
CA PRO A 61 -10.23 -13.54 3.46
C PRO A 61 -11.39 -14.54 3.48
N ASP A 62 -12.31 -14.36 4.42
CA ASP A 62 -13.49 -15.22 4.55
C ASP A 62 -14.27 -15.29 3.24
N GLY A 63 -14.60 -16.51 2.80
CA GLY A 63 -15.34 -16.75 1.57
C GLY A 63 -14.50 -16.81 0.30
N LEU A 64 -13.18 -16.66 0.39
CA LEU A 64 -12.25 -16.87 -0.73
C LEU A 64 -11.41 -18.13 -0.54
N SER A 65 -11.01 -18.72 -1.67
CA SER A 65 -10.01 -19.79 -1.75
C SER A 65 -8.70 -19.29 -2.33
N GLU A 66 -7.62 -20.07 -2.21
CA GLU A 66 -6.34 -19.77 -2.86
C GLU A 66 -6.48 -19.58 -4.38
N LYS A 67 -7.38 -20.34 -5.02
CA LYS A 67 -7.67 -20.22 -6.44
C LYS A 67 -8.33 -18.88 -6.78
N ASP A 68 -9.20 -18.39 -5.91
CA ASP A 68 -9.81 -17.07 -6.08
C ASP A 68 -8.75 -15.97 -5.95
N LEU A 69 -7.84 -16.11 -4.97
CA LEU A 69 -6.73 -15.16 -4.81
C LEU A 69 -5.82 -15.12 -6.05
N ASP A 70 -5.49 -16.29 -6.60
CA ASP A 70 -4.70 -16.36 -7.82
C ASP A 70 -5.45 -15.80 -9.03
N SER A 71 -6.77 -15.99 -9.11
CA SER A 71 -7.58 -15.38 -10.17
C SER A 71 -7.60 -13.84 -10.07
N ILE A 72 -7.76 -13.30 -8.86
CA ILE A 72 -7.75 -11.84 -8.61
C ILE A 72 -6.38 -11.24 -8.94
N ARG A 73 -5.29 -11.93 -8.57
CA ARG A 73 -3.92 -11.52 -8.87
C ARG A 73 -3.68 -11.24 -10.37
N HIS A 74 -4.33 -12.00 -11.25
CA HIS A 74 -4.20 -11.85 -12.70
C HIS A 74 -5.26 -10.94 -13.33
N SER A 75 -6.08 -10.27 -12.51
CA SER A 75 -7.09 -9.32 -12.97
C SER A 75 -6.50 -7.90 -13.12
N ASN A 76 -7.30 -6.98 -13.66
CA ASN A 76 -6.97 -5.54 -13.68
C ASN A 76 -7.03 -4.90 -12.27
N GLU A 77 -7.48 -5.64 -11.26
CA GLU A 77 -7.53 -5.19 -9.87
C GLU A 77 -6.83 -6.20 -8.94
N PRO A 78 -5.49 -6.33 -9.01
CA PRO A 78 -4.72 -7.34 -8.28
C PRO A 78 -4.59 -7.00 -6.78
N SER A 79 -5.73 -6.80 -6.11
CA SER A 79 -5.84 -6.34 -4.73
C SER A 79 -5.33 -7.36 -3.70
N THR A 80 -5.13 -8.62 -4.11
CA THR A 80 -4.49 -9.66 -3.30
C THR A 80 -3.05 -9.33 -2.94
N LEU A 81 -2.39 -8.45 -3.69
CA LEU A 81 -1.07 -7.92 -3.38
C LEU A 81 -1.02 -7.24 -2.00
N ILE A 82 -2.14 -6.68 -1.51
CA ILE A 82 -2.24 -6.09 -0.16
C ILE A 82 -2.08 -7.14 0.95
N LEU A 83 -2.40 -8.41 0.65
CA LEU A 83 -2.27 -9.53 1.60
C LEU A 83 -0.84 -10.04 1.73
N GLU A 84 0.04 -9.64 0.81
CA GLU A 84 1.45 -10.00 0.83
C GLU A 84 2.20 -9.11 1.82
N LYS A 85 2.71 -9.70 2.91
CA LYS A 85 3.40 -8.97 3.99
C LYS A 85 4.48 -8.01 3.48
N TRP A 86 5.32 -8.50 2.57
CA TRP A 86 6.45 -7.75 2.01
C TRP A 86 5.98 -6.50 1.23
N PHE A 87 4.82 -6.58 0.56
CA PHE A 87 4.27 -5.45 -0.18
C PHE A 87 3.61 -4.46 0.79
N ARG A 88 2.81 -4.98 1.73
CA ARG A 88 2.13 -4.14 2.72
C ARG A 88 3.13 -3.32 3.54
N GLU A 89 4.19 -3.96 4.04
CA GLU A 89 5.17 -3.28 4.91
C GLU A 89 6.04 -2.26 4.15
N ASN A 90 6.46 -2.57 2.92
CA ASN A 90 7.42 -1.73 2.19
C ASN A 90 6.77 -0.68 1.27
N VAL A 91 5.53 -0.91 0.84
CA VAL A 91 4.81 -0.03 -0.10
C VAL A 91 3.66 0.68 0.61
N ILE A 92 2.66 -0.08 1.10
CA ILE A 92 1.44 0.50 1.70
C ILE A 92 1.74 1.22 3.01
N MET A 93 2.63 0.65 3.83
CA MET A 93 3.04 1.18 5.13
C MET A 93 4.39 1.90 5.09
N ASN A 94 4.85 2.29 3.88
CA ASN A 94 6.10 3.03 3.73
C ASN A 94 6.08 4.30 4.61
N PRO A 95 7.09 4.55 5.47
CA PRO A 95 7.06 5.67 6.40
C PRO A 95 6.94 7.05 5.73
N ILE A 96 7.53 7.23 4.55
CA ILE A 96 7.48 8.50 3.81
C ILE A 96 6.05 8.74 3.32
N LEU A 97 5.42 7.72 2.74
CA LEU A 97 4.01 7.76 2.34
C LEU A 97 3.09 8.00 3.54
N CYS A 98 3.26 7.23 4.62
CA CYS A 98 2.42 7.32 5.80
C CYS A 98 2.49 8.69 6.46
N GLY A 99 3.69 9.27 6.57
CA GLY A 99 3.86 10.62 7.11
C GLY A 99 3.17 11.68 6.25
N ALA A 100 3.23 11.53 4.92
CA ALA A 100 2.55 12.42 3.99
C ALA A 100 1.02 12.30 4.13
N LEU A 101 0.49 11.07 4.12
CA LEU A 101 -0.94 10.82 4.34
C LEU A 101 -1.40 11.34 5.70
N ARG A 102 -0.60 11.17 6.76
CA ARG A 102 -0.89 11.68 8.10
C ARG A 102 -1.00 13.21 8.12
N SER A 103 -0.14 13.92 7.38
CA SER A 103 -0.22 15.38 7.24
C SER A 103 -1.50 15.82 6.53
N LEU A 104 -1.95 15.07 5.52
CA LEU A 104 -3.10 15.43 4.68
C LEU A 104 -4.46 15.00 5.25
N LEU A 105 -4.53 13.81 5.86
CA LEU A 105 -5.77 13.15 6.25
C LEU A 105 -6.03 13.15 7.76
N GLY A 106 -5.04 13.52 8.56
CA GLY A 106 -5.12 13.42 10.02
C GLY A 106 -4.74 12.04 10.56
N ALA A 107 -4.87 11.88 11.88
CA ALA A 107 -4.53 10.64 12.58
C ALA A 107 -5.51 9.51 12.23
N ASN A 108 -5.06 8.27 12.36
CA ASN A 108 -5.86 7.06 12.11
C ASN A 108 -6.41 6.97 10.67
N PHE A 109 -5.61 7.36 9.67
CA PHE A 109 -6.02 7.22 8.27
C PHE A 109 -6.10 5.74 7.86
N GLY A 110 -7.01 5.42 6.94
CA GLY A 110 -7.22 4.04 6.47
C GLY A 110 -6.19 3.59 5.44
N ILE A 111 -5.93 2.28 5.38
CA ILE A 111 -5.14 1.67 4.29
C ILE A 111 -6.01 1.39 3.05
N PRO A 112 -5.41 1.37 1.84
CA PRO A 112 -6.09 0.92 0.64
C PRO A 112 -6.70 -0.47 0.80
N VAL A 113 -7.84 -0.66 0.14
CA VAL A 113 -8.55 -1.95 0.05
C VAL A 113 -8.54 -2.52 -1.37
N LEU A 114 -8.11 -1.71 -2.35
CA LEU A 114 -8.12 -2.02 -3.77
C LEU A 114 -6.82 -1.54 -4.40
N ILE A 115 -6.28 -2.32 -5.34
CA ILE A 115 -5.16 -1.96 -6.21
C ILE A 115 -5.62 -2.16 -7.64
N SER A 116 -5.38 -1.16 -8.50
CA SER A 116 -5.63 -1.25 -9.93
C SER A 116 -4.33 -1.39 -10.70
N ALA A 117 -4.33 -2.23 -11.75
CA ALA A 117 -3.27 -2.32 -12.74
C ALA A 117 -3.76 -1.64 -14.03
N HIS A 118 -3.08 -0.53 -14.40
CA HIS A 118 -3.37 0.28 -15.58
C HIS A 118 -2.13 0.40 -16.47
#